data_AF-A0A1L9SLD3-F1
#
_entry.id   AF-A0A1L9SLD3-F1
#
_cell.length_a   1.000
_cell.length_b   1.000
_cell.length_c   1.000
_cell.angle_alpha   90.00
_cell.angle_beta   90.00
_cell.angle_gamma   90.00
#
_symmetry.space_group_name_H-M   'P 1'
#
loop_
_entity.id
_entity.type
_entity.pdbx_description
1 polymer ?
#
loop_
_entity_poly.entity_id
_entity_poly.type
_entity_poly.pdbx_seq_one_letter_code
_entity_poly.pdbx_strand_id
1 'polypeptide(L)'
;MGKETLEPLKKLKPVPAGECEMVDIAKVIRSKNSSPSELTLDIVFDEREAYERVKNAGILTNERLMNLYHLKPGDIIVNMFLEPALAWKCTLRRPWEQGTVGERDTMGTQQHAPLLTLKVPAASSSSSLKHKLAPATPDRSGFSTADSVQYIWETLGLPSASLQSLQLPDADKLALPSSFKIGHLAQASIGLSALLAAQIHTLRQQKTTRPPSVTVPLRHAAIEFKSERLYTLDGQPPPSSWGSIGGLHKTSDGYVRLHDSFPNHRNGAKALLGCISEASRAAVGEAIAPWRSVDLETTAFDSKLVISALRSYEQWDKLPQARAIADLPIQLRKIGESPVSLPTGLRGGPADKCLRGLRVLELSRVIAAPVAGKTLASHGADVLWVTSPSLPNQPSLDREFGRGKRTIQLDLNTDPDMAELNRLLDGADVFLQGFRPGSLASRGLSPEALAKKFSSRGIICANMSAYGPNGPWSQRRGFDSLVQTCSGMNVSEAEHFGAGEAARPTPCQALDHAGGYFLAAGITAALYKQATEGGSWQVDVSLAGVMKYLRSLGQYEGRSGFETTDYECVRDVPSENLETRETGFGVMTAVRHSASIEGVAVGWDIMPKPLGSDEKSHNVTPHV
;
A
#
# COMPACT_ATOMS: atom_id res chain seq x y z
N MET A 1 -3.81 11.55 71.26
CA MET A 1 -3.09 10.93 70.13
C MET A 1 -3.50 11.67 68.87
N GLY A 2 -2.58 12.44 68.28
CA GLY A 2 -2.85 13.13 67.02
C GLY A 2 -3.00 12.13 65.88
N LYS A 3 -4.01 12.33 65.02
CA LYS A 3 -4.13 11.63 63.74
C LYS A 3 -3.07 12.22 62.80
N GLU A 4 -1.99 11.49 62.55
CA GLU A 4 -1.13 11.77 61.40
C GLU A 4 -1.90 11.44 60.12
N THR A 5 -2.31 12.48 59.40
CA THR A 5 -2.71 12.38 57.99
C THR A 5 -1.44 12.32 57.14
N LEU A 6 -1.18 11.17 56.52
CA LEU A 6 -0.12 11.03 55.52
C LEU A 6 -0.48 11.88 54.29
N GLU A 7 0.24 12.98 54.08
CA GLU A 7 0.12 13.74 52.84
C GLU A 7 0.72 12.95 51.66
N PRO A 8 0.10 12.98 50.45
CA PRO A 8 0.71 12.41 49.27
C PRO A 8 2.05 13.07 48.98
N LEU A 9 3.11 12.29 48.76
CA LEU A 9 4.40 12.78 48.28
C LEU A 9 4.22 13.44 46.90
N LYS A 10 3.96 14.74 46.88
CA LYS A 10 3.88 15.60 45.67
C LYS A 10 5.24 16.18 45.27
N LYS A 11 6.35 15.53 45.61
CA LYS A 11 7.68 15.98 45.17
C LYS A 11 8.03 15.27 43.87
N LEU A 12 8.01 16.03 42.78
CA LEU A 12 8.63 15.62 41.51
C LEU A 12 10.10 15.31 41.79
N LYS A 13 10.62 14.26 41.16
CA LYS A 13 12.03 13.93 41.28
C LYS A 13 12.88 14.95 40.51
N PRO A 14 13.81 15.67 41.16
CA PRO A 14 14.66 16.64 40.48
C PRO A 14 15.61 15.92 39.50
N VAL A 15 15.88 16.53 38.37
CA VAL A 15 16.85 16.01 37.38
C VAL A 15 18.27 16.34 37.84
N PRO A 16 19.15 15.36 38.12
CA PRO A 16 20.51 15.64 38.57
C PRO A 16 21.33 16.36 37.48
N ALA A 17 22.17 17.35 37.82
CA ALA A 17 22.95 18.07 36.80
C ALA A 17 24.11 17.23 36.21
N GLY A 18 24.77 16.41 37.02
CA GLY A 18 25.90 15.55 36.62
C GLY A 18 25.47 14.13 36.20
N GLU A 19 26.45 13.27 35.91
CA GLU A 19 26.20 11.84 35.75
C GLU A 19 25.48 11.29 36.99
N CYS A 20 24.48 10.44 36.78
CA CYS A 20 23.68 9.86 37.86
C CYS A 20 23.30 8.42 37.53
N GLU A 21 22.71 7.70 38.48
CA GLU A 21 22.13 6.38 38.23
C GLU A 21 20.69 6.53 37.73
N MET A 22 20.17 5.52 37.02
CA MET A 22 18.79 5.54 36.55
C MET A 22 17.81 5.74 37.71
N VAL A 23 18.10 5.15 38.88
CA VAL A 23 17.31 5.32 40.09
C VAL A 23 17.31 6.74 40.61
N ASP A 24 18.25 7.61 40.23
CA ASP A 24 18.26 9.01 40.67
C ASP A 24 17.39 9.91 39.78
N ILE A 25 17.19 9.52 38.52
CA ILE A 25 16.49 10.32 37.49
C ILE A 25 15.09 9.79 37.13
N ALA A 26 14.83 8.50 37.29
CA ALA A 26 13.53 7.89 37.03
C ALA A 26 12.59 7.99 38.24
N LYS A 27 11.31 8.24 37.98
CA LYS A 27 10.25 8.20 38.99
C LYS A 27 9.95 6.76 39.41
N VAL A 28 9.78 5.88 38.43
CA VAL A 28 9.45 4.47 38.64
C VAL A 28 10.38 3.64 37.77
N ILE A 29 10.97 2.61 38.36
CA ILE A 29 11.66 1.54 37.66
C ILE A 29 11.05 0.25 38.20
N ARG A 30 10.43 -0.55 37.35
CA ARG A 30 9.74 -1.77 37.78
C ARG A 30 9.80 -2.85 36.73
N SER A 31 9.53 -4.06 37.18
CA SER A 31 9.29 -5.21 36.32
C SER A 31 7.94 -5.83 36.69
N LYS A 32 7.26 -6.44 35.72
CA LYS A 32 5.99 -7.14 35.89
C LYS A 32 5.81 -8.20 34.81
N ASN A 33 5.00 -9.22 35.08
CA ASN A 33 4.59 -10.16 34.04
C ASN A 33 3.69 -9.45 33.01
N SER A 34 3.91 -9.74 31.73
CA SER A 34 2.98 -9.39 30.64
C SER A 34 2.22 -10.61 30.11
N SER A 35 2.76 -11.81 30.32
CA SER A 35 2.11 -13.09 30.10
C SER A 35 2.80 -14.17 30.95
N PRO A 36 2.32 -15.43 30.98
CA PRO A 36 3.02 -16.52 31.68
C PRO A 36 4.47 -16.73 31.20
N SER A 37 4.77 -16.40 29.94
CA SER A 37 6.09 -16.60 29.31
C SER A 37 6.82 -15.28 29.02
N GLU A 38 6.29 -14.14 29.44
CA GLU A 38 6.84 -12.82 29.13
C GLU A 38 6.89 -11.89 30.35
N LEU A 39 7.95 -11.10 30.40
CA LEU A 39 8.22 -10.13 31.43
C LEU A 39 8.42 -8.76 30.80
N THR A 40 7.83 -7.72 31.40
CA THR A 40 8.02 -6.33 31.00
C THR A 40 8.81 -5.56 32.05
N LEU A 41 9.81 -4.81 31.60
CA LEU A 41 10.54 -3.78 32.32
C LEU A 41 9.95 -2.41 31.94
N ASP A 42 9.57 -1.60 32.93
CA ASP A 42 9.05 -0.24 32.76
C ASP A 42 9.98 0.75 33.48
N ILE A 43 10.33 1.85 32.82
CA ILE A 43 10.89 3.05 33.44
C ILE A 43 9.94 4.22 33.16
N VAL A 44 9.59 5.02 34.16
CA VAL A 44 8.73 6.21 34.02
C VAL A 44 9.43 7.41 34.64
N PHE A 45 9.32 8.57 34.01
CA PHE A 45 9.93 9.82 34.43
C PHE A 45 8.86 10.83 34.88
N ASP A 46 9.17 11.65 35.88
CA ASP A 46 8.32 12.76 36.32
C ASP A 46 8.34 13.92 35.33
N GLU A 47 9.49 14.13 34.67
CA GLU A 47 9.73 15.29 33.80
C GLU A 47 10.21 14.89 32.40
N ARG A 48 9.86 15.72 31.42
CA ARG A 48 10.28 15.58 30.02
C ARG A 48 11.79 15.61 29.89
N GLU A 49 12.47 16.47 30.65
CA GLU A 49 13.92 16.61 30.63
C GLU A 49 14.63 15.29 31.00
N ALA A 50 14.20 14.65 32.09
CA ALA A 50 14.70 13.34 32.50
C ALA A 50 14.51 12.25 31.42
N TYR A 51 13.31 12.20 30.84
CA TYR A 51 12.97 11.27 29.76
C TYR A 51 13.87 11.48 28.52
N GLU A 52 13.99 12.72 28.04
CA GLU A 52 14.79 13.02 26.85
C GLU A 52 16.28 12.77 27.11
N ARG A 53 16.78 13.08 28.31
CA ARG A 53 18.16 12.78 28.67
C ARG A 53 18.48 11.29 28.57
N VAL A 54 17.64 10.43 29.16
CA VAL A 54 17.84 8.98 29.11
C VAL A 54 17.69 8.43 27.69
N LYS A 55 16.71 8.93 26.94
CA LYS A 55 16.46 8.56 25.54
C LYS A 55 17.65 8.91 24.64
N ASN A 56 18.17 10.12 24.77
CA ASN A 56 19.28 10.63 23.95
C ASN A 56 20.63 10.03 24.36
N ALA A 57 20.79 9.60 25.61
CA ALA A 57 21.99 8.90 26.07
C ALA A 57 22.22 7.55 25.38
N GLY A 58 21.21 6.95 24.73
CA GLY A 58 21.36 5.71 23.99
C GLY A 58 21.77 4.51 24.85
N ILE A 59 21.47 4.53 26.15
CA ILE A 59 21.90 3.51 27.12
C ILE A 59 20.93 2.32 27.25
N LEU A 60 19.77 2.37 26.62
CA LEU A 60 18.72 1.33 26.66
C LEU A 60 18.57 0.62 25.30
N THR A 61 19.69 0.29 24.64
CA THR A 61 19.72 -0.43 23.36
C THR A 61 19.52 -1.94 23.55
N ASN A 62 19.11 -2.65 22.49
CA ASN A 62 18.98 -4.11 22.52
C ASN A 62 20.30 -4.79 22.88
N GLU A 63 21.42 -4.35 22.32
CA GLU A 63 22.75 -4.88 22.62
C GLU A 63 23.09 -4.78 24.12
N ARG A 64 22.86 -3.60 24.70
CA ARG A 64 23.13 -3.37 26.12
C ARG A 64 22.22 -4.17 27.03
N LEU A 65 20.94 -4.32 26.67
CA LEU A 65 19.98 -5.15 27.41
C LEU A 65 20.31 -6.63 27.31
N MET A 66 20.72 -7.11 26.13
CA MET A 66 21.18 -8.49 25.97
C MET A 66 22.38 -8.79 26.86
N ASN A 67 23.33 -7.86 26.97
CA ASN A 67 24.46 -8.00 27.87
C ASN A 67 24.05 -7.90 29.35
N LEU A 68 23.19 -6.95 29.69
CA LEU A 68 22.76 -6.68 31.07
C LEU A 68 21.92 -7.83 31.67
N TYR A 69 21.14 -8.51 30.84
CA TYR A 69 20.23 -9.58 31.25
C TYR A 69 20.65 -10.97 30.74
N HIS A 70 21.82 -11.08 30.11
CA HIS A 70 22.33 -12.32 29.52
C HIS A 70 21.36 -13.00 28.53
N LEU A 71 20.74 -12.20 27.66
CA LEU A 71 19.72 -12.63 26.69
C LEU A 71 20.32 -13.02 25.34
N LYS A 72 19.59 -13.83 24.58
CA LYS A 72 19.92 -14.21 23.20
C LYS A 72 19.23 -13.29 22.18
N PRO A 73 19.73 -13.22 20.93
CA PRO A 73 19.01 -12.59 19.84
C PRO A 73 17.60 -13.19 19.69
N GLY A 74 16.57 -12.35 19.78
CA GLY A 74 15.15 -12.76 19.72
C GLY A 74 14.42 -12.87 21.07
N ASP A 75 15.12 -12.78 22.20
CA ASP A 75 14.49 -12.77 23.53
C ASP A 75 13.87 -11.41 23.87
N ILE A 76 14.33 -10.32 23.23
CA ILE A 76 13.72 -8.99 23.36
C ILE A 76 12.58 -8.89 22.34
N ILE A 77 11.35 -8.88 22.83
CA ILE A 77 10.12 -8.81 22.02
C ILE A 77 9.78 -7.34 21.71
N VAL A 78 9.92 -6.46 22.70
CA VAL A 78 9.70 -5.01 22.57
C VAL A 78 10.83 -4.29 23.29
N ASN A 79 11.33 -3.20 22.70
CA ASN A 79 12.17 -2.21 23.37
C ASN A 79 11.85 -0.84 22.76
N MET A 80 11.18 0.02 23.51
CA MET A 80 10.73 1.31 23.00
C MET A 80 10.57 2.37 24.07
N PHE A 81 10.70 3.62 23.63
CA PHE A 81 10.30 4.78 24.42
C PHE A 81 8.85 5.19 24.06
N LEU A 82 8.04 5.41 25.09
CA LEU A 82 6.64 5.84 25.05
C LEU A 82 6.55 7.31 25.48
N GLU A 83 6.62 8.21 24.50
CA GLU A 83 6.68 9.66 24.72
C GLU A 83 5.46 10.27 25.43
N PRO A 84 4.20 9.85 25.16
CA PRO A 84 3.03 10.37 25.87
C PRO A 84 3.01 10.03 27.36
N ALA A 85 3.66 8.92 27.74
CA ALA A 85 3.69 8.43 29.11
C ALA A 85 5.00 8.80 29.85
N LEU A 86 5.91 9.53 29.20
CA LEU A 86 7.28 9.75 29.70
C LEU A 86 7.90 8.46 30.19
N ALA A 87 7.83 7.41 29.36
CA ALA A 87 8.19 6.06 29.79
C ALA A 87 9.07 5.35 28.77
N TRP A 88 9.80 4.35 29.26
CA TRP A 88 10.48 3.35 28.45
C TRP A 88 9.93 1.98 28.84
N LYS A 89 9.72 1.12 27.83
CA LYS A 89 9.16 -0.21 28.01
C LYS A 89 9.97 -1.22 27.23
N CYS A 90 10.36 -2.31 27.90
CA CYS A 90 10.99 -3.46 27.27
C CYS A 90 10.31 -4.75 27.69
N THR A 91 9.90 -5.58 26.74
CA THR A 91 9.30 -6.88 26.99
C THR A 91 10.27 -7.97 26.56
N LEU A 92 10.55 -8.88 27.47
CA LEU A 92 11.50 -9.97 27.38
C LEU A 92 10.76 -11.31 27.45
N ARG A 93 11.25 -12.31 26.72
CA ARG A 93 10.86 -13.71 26.90
C ARG A 93 11.46 -14.24 28.20
N ARG A 94 10.65 -14.91 29.01
CA ARG A 94 11.11 -15.58 30.23
C ARG A 94 11.78 -16.92 29.85
N PRO A 95 12.86 -17.31 30.55
CA PRO A 95 13.46 -18.64 30.35
C PRO A 95 12.58 -19.78 30.88
N TRP A 96 11.62 -19.46 31.75
CA TRP A 96 10.67 -20.38 32.36
C TRP A 96 9.31 -19.71 32.53
N GLU A 97 8.24 -20.48 32.41
CA GLU A 97 6.88 -20.00 32.60
C GLU A 97 6.61 -19.67 34.07
N GLN A 98 5.78 -18.66 34.30
CA GLN A 98 5.34 -18.24 35.62
C GLN A 98 4.75 -19.42 36.40
N GLY A 99 5.25 -19.65 37.62
CA GLY A 99 4.73 -20.69 38.52
C GLY A 99 5.26 -22.11 38.25
N THR A 100 6.23 -22.27 37.36
CA THR A 100 6.90 -23.57 37.16
C THR A 100 7.82 -23.94 38.33
N VAL A 101 8.05 -25.24 38.52
CA VAL A 101 8.90 -25.75 39.61
C VAL A 101 10.33 -25.25 39.45
N GLY A 102 10.85 -24.57 40.47
CA GLY A 102 12.21 -24.00 40.49
C GLY A 102 12.27 -22.51 40.08
N GLU A 103 11.15 -21.94 39.64
CA GLU A 103 11.00 -20.52 39.37
C GLU A 103 11.03 -19.70 40.69
N ARG A 104 11.76 -18.57 40.70
CA ARG A 104 12.01 -17.79 41.94
C ARG A 104 11.45 -16.35 41.92
N ASP A 105 10.96 -15.88 40.78
CA ASP A 105 10.33 -14.56 40.61
C ASP A 105 8.95 -14.69 39.93
N THR A 106 8.03 -15.31 40.67
CA THR A 106 6.70 -15.66 40.17
C THR A 106 5.87 -14.43 39.82
N MET A 107 6.12 -13.30 40.50
CA MET A 107 5.42 -12.04 40.20
C MET A 107 6.13 -11.21 39.14
N GLY A 108 7.35 -11.58 38.73
CA GLY A 108 8.18 -10.83 37.81
C GLY A 108 8.58 -9.46 38.36
N THR A 109 8.63 -9.28 39.68
CA THR A 109 8.79 -7.97 40.32
C THR A 109 10.25 -7.66 40.69
N GLN A 110 11.18 -8.57 40.47
CA GLN A 110 12.58 -8.41 40.90
C GLN A 110 13.53 -8.06 39.74
N GLN A 111 13.14 -8.36 38.50
CA GLN A 111 14.01 -8.23 37.32
C GLN A 111 14.39 -6.80 36.95
N HIS A 112 13.81 -5.78 37.54
CA HIS A 112 14.20 -4.40 37.25
C HIS A 112 15.50 -3.95 37.93
N ALA A 113 16.02 -4.74 38.88
CA ALA A 113 17.18 -4.39 39.69
C ALA A 113 18.42 -3.94 38.87
N PRO A 114 18.81 -4.59 37.76
CA PRO A 114 19.96 -4.15 36.97
C PRO A 114 19.80 -2.76 36.33
N LEU A 115 18.56 -2.28 36.17
CA LEU A 115 18.31 -0.94 35.63
C LEU A 115 18.58 0.14 36.66
N LEU A 116 18.43 -0.14 37.96
CA LEU A 116 18.53 0.87 39.02
C LEU A 116 19.86 1.61 38.98
N THR A 117 20.96 0.88 38.84
CA THR A 117 22.33 1.40 38.88
C THR A 117 22.90 1.71 37.49
N LEU A 118 22.06 1.67 36.44
CA LEU A 118 22.50 1.97 35.08
C LEU A 118 22.91 3.44 34.99
N LYS A 119 24.17 3.72 34.64
CA LYS A 119 24.71 5.08 34.57
C LYS A 119 24.07 5.88 33.42
N VAL A 120 23.57 7.07 33.76
CA VAL A 120 22.99 8.07 32.86
C VAL A 120 23.95 9.26 32.80
N PRO A 121 24.61 9.51 31.64
CA PRO A 121 25.60 10.58 31.50
C PRO A 121 24.97 11.95 31.74
N ALA A 122 25.78 12.95 32.14
CA ALA A 122 25.33 14.34 32.32
C ALA A 122 24.65 14.90 31.05
N ALA A 123 23.74 15.86 31.22
CA ALA A 123 23.17 16.56 30.07
C ALA A 123 24.29 17.30 29.32
N SER A 124 24.54 16.94 28.06
CA SER A 124 25.58 17.59 27.27
C SER A 124 25.21 19.05 27.01
N SER A 125 25.94 20.00 27.61
CA SER A 125 25.95 21.39 27.15
C SER A 125 26.57 21.41 25.76
N SER A 126 25.78 21.79 24.75
CA SER A 126 26.04 21.58 23.33
C SER A 126 25.79 20.14 22.87
N SER A 127 24.61 19.93 22.32
CA SER A 127 24.59 19.74 20.87
C SER A 127 23.27 20.28 20.33
N SER A 128 23.39 21.22 19.42
CA SER A 128 22.49 21.35 18.27
C SER A 128 22.60 20.08 17.41
N LEU A 129 22.36 18.90 18.00
CA LEU A 129 21.90 17.75 17.26
C LEU A 129 20.50 18.13 16.83
N LYS A 130 20.44 18.80 15.66
CA LYS A 130 19.29 18.73 14.78
C LYS A 130 18.78 17.30 14.92
N HIS A 131 17.60 17.12 15.52
CA HIS A 131 16.88 15.87 15.35
C HIS A 131 17.01 15.56 13.87
N LYS A 132 17.70 14.48 13.51
CA LYS A 132 17.36 13.84 12.26
C LYS A 132 15.93 13.39 12.52
N LEU A 133 14.98 14.28 12.19
CA LEU A 133 13.63 13.91 11.87
C LEU A 133 13.74 12.62 11.07
N ALA A 134 12.85 11.65 11.33
CA ALA A 134 12.66 10.51 10.44
C ALA A 134 12.85 11.01 9.00
N PRO A 135 13.71 10.38 8.17
CA PRO A 135 14.20 10.98 6.94
C PRO A 135 13.02 11.64 6.26
N ALA A 136 13.08 12.97 6.16
CA ALA A 136 11.96 13.74 5.67
C ALA A 136 11.55 13.09 4.35
N THR A 137 10.24 12.84 4.18
CA THR A 137 9.71 12.39 2.88
C THR A 137 10.42 13.20 1.82
N PRO A 138 11.13 12.58 0.86
CA PRO A 138 11.96 13.31 -0.08
C PRO A 138 11.17 14.45 -0.68
N ASP A 139 11.67 15.68 -0.62
CA ASP A 139 10.93 16.82 -1.14
C ASP A 139 10.99 16.78 -2.67
N ARG A 140 9.83 16.53 -3.29
CA ARG A 140 9.63 16.52 -4.75
C ARG A 140 8.63 17.60 -5.16
N SER A 141 8.40 18.61 -4.33
CA SER A 141 7.47 19.70 -4.59
C SER A 141 7.78 20.45 -5.89
N GLY A 142 9.06 20.53 -6.25
CA GLY A 142 9.55 21.15 -7.49
C GLY A 142 9.61 20.23 -8.71
N PHE A 143 9.22 18.95 -8.61
CA PHE A 143 9.23 18.05 -9.78
C PHE A 143 8.14 18.45 -10.77
N SER A 144 8.49 18.51 -12.05
CA SER A 144 7.55 18.38 -13.16
C SER A 144 7.08 16.93 -13.32
N THR A 145 6.04 16.70 -14.13
CA THR A 145 5.64 15.33 -14.52
C THR A 145 6.83 14.58 -15.15
N ALA A 146 7.62 15.23 -15.99
CA ALA A 146 8.78 14.64 -16.66
C ALA A 146 9.88 14.23 -15.65
N ASP A 147 10.17 15.07 -14.65
CA ASP A 147 11.14 14.76 -13.59
C ASP A 147 10.72 13.54 -12.79
N SER A 148 9.42 13.36 -12.53
CA SER A 148 8.91 12.16 -11.85
C SER A 148 9.11 10.89 -12.67
N VAL A 149 8.85 10.96 -13.98
CA VAL A 149 9.10 9.81 -14.86
C VAL A 149 10.59 9.50 -14.92
N GLN A 150 11.43 10.51 -15.14
CA GLN A 150 12.88 10.36 -15.17
C GLN A 150 13.43 9.77 -13.87
N TYR A 151 13.05 10.33 -12.72
CA TYR A 151 13.53 9.88 -11.42
C TYR A 151 13.19 8.41 -11.16
N ILE A 152 11.94 8.00 -11.42
CA ILE A 152 11.54 6.59 -11.26
C ILE A 152 12.27 5.70 -12.28
N TRP A 153 12.37 6.15 -13.54
CA TRP A 153 13.02 5.41 -14.64
C TRP A 153 14.49 5.12 -14.34
N GLU A 154 15.25 6.14 -13.94
CA GLU A 154 16.66 6.02 -13.60
C GLU A 154 16.86 5.17 -12.35
N THR A 155 15.99 5.30 -11.35
CA THR A 155 16.09 4.48 -10.13
C THR A 155 15.82 3.00 -10.40
N LEU A 156 15.00 2.67 -11.40
CA LEU A 156 14.81 1.29 -11.88
C LEU A 156 16.00 0.78 -12.72
N GLY A 157 17.01 1.62 -12.98
CA GLY A 157 18.20 1.27 -13.76
C GLY A 157 17.86 0.98 -15.22
N LEU A 158 16.98 1.79 -15.81
CA LEU A 158 16.54 1.70 -17.19
C LEU A 158 17.32 2.68 -18.09
N PRO A 159 17.39 2.47 -19.43
CA PRO A 159 18.19 3.31 -20.32
C PRO A 159 17.69 4.75 -20.41
N SER A 160 18.49 5.75 -20.00
CA SER A 160 18.06 7.16 -20.01
C SER A 160 17.73 7.70 -21.40
N ALA A 161 18.32 7.14 -22.47
CA ALA A 161 18.05 7.56 -23.86
C ALA A 161 16.56 7.41 -24.24
N SER A 162 15.84 6.48 -23.61
CA SER A 162 14.43 6.20 -23.86
C SER A 162 13.52 7.34 -23.42
N LEU A 163 13.94 8.14 -22.43
CA LEU A 163 13.16 9.27 -21.92
C LEU A 163 12.86 10.31 -23.00
N GLN A 164 13.73 10.43 -24.01
CA GLN A 164 13.53 11.34 -25.13
C GLN A 164 12.31 10.97 -25.98
N SER A 165 11.82 9.73 -25.92
CA SER A 165 10.64 9.29 -26.67
C SER A 165 9.32 9.63 -25.99
N LEU A 166 9.34 10.18 -24.78
CA LEU A 166 8.13 10.50 -24.04
C LEU A 166 7.69 11.96 -24.26
N GLN A 167 6.44 12.13 -24.64
CA GLN A 167 5.78 13.43 -24.79
C GLN A 167 4.61 13.53 -23.80
N LEU A 168 4.64 14.59 -22.99
CA LEU A 168 3.66 14.84 -21.92
C LEU A 168 2.97 16.20 -22.19
N PRO A 169 2.08 16.28 -23.19
CA PRO A 169 1.42 17.54 -23.50
C PRO A 169 0.57 18.01 -22.32
N ASP A 170 0.57 19.33 -22.12
CA ASP A 170 -0.13 20.02 -21.04
C ASP A 170 0.31 19.62 -19.62
N ALA A 171 1.49 19.00 -19.47
CA ALA A 171 2.03 18.65 -18.15
C ALA A 171 1.99 19.80 -17.14
N ASP A 172 1.88 19.44 -15.86
CA ASP A 172 1.88 20.34 -14.70
C ASP A 172 0.68 21.31 -14.59
N LYS A 173 -0.27 21.29 -15.55
CA LYS A 173 -1.56 22.00 -15.42
C LYS A 173 -2.51 21.27 -14.45
N LEU A 174 -3.56 21.97 -14.03
CA LEU A 174 -4.66 21.38 -13.25
C LEU A 174 -5.51 20.45 -14.13
N ALA A 175 -5.85 19.27 -13.61
CA ALA A 175 -6.63 18.28 -14.35
C ALA A 175 -7.79 17.64 -13.57
N LEU A 176 -7.75 17.68 -12.25
CA LEU A 176 -8.83 17.24 -11.34
C LEU A 176 -8.86 18.17 -10.12
N PRO A 177 -10.05 18.46 -9.54
CA PRO A 177 -10.17 19.38 -8.43
C PRO A 177 -9.62 18.76 -7.14
N SER A 178 -8.37 19.08 -6.81
CA SER A 178 -7.71 18.61 -5.60
C SER A 178 -6.53 19.50 -5.26
N SER A 179 -6.21 19.62 -3.98
CA SER A 179 -4.95 20.26 -3.59
C SER A 179 -3.75 19.37 -3.94
N PHE A 180 -3.92 18.06 -4.03
CA PHE A 180 -2.87 17.14 -4.50
C PHE A 180 -2.68 17.20 -6.02
N LYS A 181 -1.43 17.02 -6.48
CA LYS A 181 -1.07 16.93 -7.90
C LYS A 181 -1.50 15.59 -8.53
N ILE A 182 -2.80 15.30 -8.54
CA ILE A 182 -3.34 14.02 -9.05
C ILE A 182 -3.16 13.90 -10.57
N GLY A 183 -3.34 14.99 -11.32
CA GLY A 183 -3.11 15.00 -12.77
C GLY A 183 -1.67 14.64 -13.14
N HIS A 184 -0.70 15.21 -12.40
CA HIS A 184 0.72 14.85 -12.49
C HIS A 184 0.93 13.36 -12.25
N LEU A 185 0.39 12.82 -11.15
CA LEU A 185 0.53 11.40 -10.81
C LEU A 185 -0.07 10.50 -11.90
N ALA A 186 -1.23 10.88 -12.45
CA ALA A 186 -1.88 10.15 -13.52
C ALA A 186 -1.03 10.10 -14.79
N GLN A 187 -0.59 11.26 -15.27
CA GLN A 187 0.21 11.38 -16.48
C GLN A 187 1.57 10.69 -16.34
N ALA A 188 2.23 10.84 -15.18
CA ALA A 188 3.52 10.20 -14.92
C ALA A 188 3.42 8.67 -14.85
N SER A 189 2.43 8.13 -14.14
CA SER A 189 2.28 6.69 -13.96
C SER A 189 1.92 5.96 -15.26
N ILE A 190 1.02 6.55 -16.06
CA ILE A 190 0.65 6.02 -17.39
C ILE A 190 1.80 6.19 -18.40
N GLY A 191 2.46 7.36 -18.41
CA GLY A 191 3.63 7.62 -19.25
C GLY A 191 4.77 6.64 -18.98
N LEU A 192 5.03 6.31 -17.71
CA LEU A 192 6.02 5.32 -17.32
C LEU A 192 5.68 3.92 -17.86
N SER A 193 4.43 3.46 -17.72
CA SER A 193 4.02 2.14 -18.21
C SER A 193 4.08 2.04 -19.74
N ALA A 194 3.63 3.08 -20.45
CA ALA A 194 3.63 3.11 -21.90
C ALA A 194 5.04 3.21 -22.49
N LEU A 195 5.93 4.02 -21.89
CA LEU A 195 7.32 4.12 -22.31
C LEU A 195 8.08 2.81 -22.10
N LEU A 196 7.83 2.12 -20.99
CA LEU A 196 8.40 0.79 -20.74
C LEU A 196 7.90 -0.25 -21.74
N ALA A 197 6.61 -0.23 -22.09
CA ALA A 197 6.07 -1.10 -23.13
C ALA A 197 6.75 -0.84 -24.49
N ALA A 198 6.92 0.43 -24.86
CA ALA A 198 7.66 0.83 -26.06
C ALA A 198 9.13 0.38 -26.01
N GLN A 199 9.76 0.44 -24.84
CA GLN A 199 11.14 -0.04 -24.64
C GLN A 199 11.26 -1.56 -24.85
N ILE A 200 10.31 -2.36 -24.37
CA ILE A 200 10.27 -3.80 -24.64
C ILE A 200 10.04 -4.07 -26.12
N HIS A 201 9.17 -3.29 -26.77
CA HIS A 201 8.94 -3.41 -28.20
C HIS A 201 10.24 -3.20 -29.01
N THR A 202 11.02 -2.17 -28.68
CA THR A 202 12.33 -1.92 -29.30
C THR A 202 13.32 -3.03 -29.03
N LEU A 203 13.39 -3.51 -27.78
CA LEU A 203 14.29 -4.60 -27.40
C LEU A 203 13.98 -5.90 -28.16
N ARG A 204 12.68 -6.19 -28.37
CA ARG A 204 12.23 -7.34 -29.16
C ARG A 204 12.61 -7.22 -30.64
N GLN A 205 12.45 -6.04 -31.23
CA GLN A 205 12.68 -5.82 -32.66
C GLN A 205 14.15 -5.81 -33.05
N GLN A 206 15.05 -5.39 -32.13
CA GLN A 206 16.49 -5.23 -32.38
C GLN A 206 16.83 -4.32 -33.58
N LYS A 207 15.88 -3.50 -34.05
CA LYS A 207 16.05 -2.62 -35.23
C LYS A 207 16.56 -1.23 -34.87
N THR A 208 16.21 -0.74 -33.69
CA THR A 208 16.58 0.59 -33.21
C THR A 208 17.01 0.51 -31.75
N THR A 209 17.76 1.51 -31.29
CA THR A 209 18.12 1.67 -29.87
C THR A 209 17.11 2.53 -29.10
N ARG A 210 16.32 3.35 -29.82
CA ARG A 210 15.34 4.27 -29.26
C ARG A 210 13.90 3.74 -29.43
N PRO A 211 13.05 3.82 -28.39
CA PRO A 211 11.62 3.53 -28.49
C PRO A 211 10.87 4.44 -29.47
N PRO A 212 9.78 3.96 -30.10
CA PRO A 212 8.85 4.84 -30.80
C PRO A 212 8.33 5.95 -29.88
N SER A 213 7.89 7.06 -30.46
CA SER A 213 7.36 8.18 -29.68
C SER A 213 6.12 7.76 -28.90
N VAL A 214 6.05 8.11 -27.62
CA VAL A 214 4.95 7.84 -26.70
C VAL A 214 4.34 9.16 -26.25
N THR A 215 3.03 9.31 -26.40
CA THR A 215 2.33 10.55 -26.02
C THR A 215 1.23 10.25 -25.01
N VAL A 216 1.20 11.03 -23.91
CA VAL A 216 0.16 10.91 -22.87
C VAL A 216 -0.42 12.28 -22.52
N PRO A 217 -1.59 12.65 -23.08
CA PRO A 217 -2.24 13.92 -22.75
C PRO A 217 -2.73 13.97 -21.29
N LEU A 218 -2.38 15.04 -20.57
CA LEU A 218 -2.71 15.22 -19.15
C LEU A 218 -4.21 15.04 -18.88
N ARG A 219 -5.06 15.70 -19.68
CA ARG A 219 -6.52 15.66 -19.53
C ARG A 219 -7.06 14.23 -19.66
N HIS A 220 -6.57 13.48 -20.65
CA HIS A 220 -7.02 12.11 -20.88
C HIS A 220 -6.54 11.17 -19.77
N ALA A 221 -5.29 11.32 -19.31
CA ALA A 221 -4.76 10.56 -18.17
C ALA A 221 -5.58 10.78 -16.89
N ALA A 222 -5.95 12.04 -16.60
CA ALA A 222 -6.80 12.38 -15.47
C ALA A 222 -8.21 11.77 -15.55
N ILE A 223 -8.81 11.75 -16.75
CA ILE A 223 -10.10 11.08 -17.01
C ILE A 223 -9.96 9.56 -16.82
N GLU A 224 -8.88 8.94 -17.29
CA GLU A 224 -8.64 7.49 -17.17
C GLU A 224 -8.51 7.06 -15.69
N PHE A 225 -8.00 7.93 -14.81
CA PHE A 225 -8.00 7.74 -13.35
C PHE A 225 -9.39 7.68 -12.69
N LYS A 226 -10.45 7.90 -13.46
CA LYS A 226 -11.85 7.79 -13.03
C LYS A 226 -12.62 6.77 -13.87
N SER A 227 -11.95 5.93 -14.67
CA SER A 227 -12.61 5.11 -15.69
C SER A 227 -13.67 4.16 -15.12
N GLU A 228 -13.55 3.74 -13.85
CA GLU A 228 -14.53 2.89 -13.17
C GLU A 228 -15.87 3.59 -12.90
N ARG A 229 -15.91 4.90 -13.04
CA ARG A 229 -17.11 5.75 -12.91
C ARG A 229 -17.55 6.33 -14.25
N LEU A 230 -16.67 6.29 -15.26
CA LEU A 230 -16.85 6.94 -16.55
C LEU A 230 -17.06 5.92 -17.68
N TYR A 231 -18.07 5.06 -17.49
CA TYR A 231 -18.55 4.19 -18.56
C TYR A 231 -20.08 4.02 -18.50
N THR A 232 -20.67 3.55 -19.59
CA THR A 232 -22.07 3.12 -19.66
C THR A 232 -22.21 1.74 -20.26
N LEU A 233 -23.31 1.06 -19.95
CA LEU A 233 -23.79 -0.17 -20.57
C LEU A 233 -25.22 0.05 -21.04
N ASP A 234 -25.46 -0.13 -22.34
CA ASP A 234 -26.74 0.18 -22.99
C ASP A 234 -27.25 1.60 -22.64
N GLY A 235 -26.31 2.55 -22.60
CA GLY A 235 -26.56 3.95 -22.23
C GLY A 235 -26.78 4.21 -20.74
N GLN A 236 -26.79 3.18 -19.88
CA GLN A 236 -26.97 3.31 -18.43
C GLN A 236 -25.62 3.36 -17.69
N PRO A 237 -25.49 4.20 -16.64
CA PRO A 237 -24.27 4.21 -15.82
C PRO A 237 -24.10 2.90 -15.03
N PRO A 238 -22.89 2.60 -14.55
CA PRO A 238 -22.66 1.48 -13.63
C PRO A 238 -23.52 1.58 -12.37
N PRO A 239 -23.90 0.44 -11.78
CA PRO A 239 -24.50 0.44 -10.45
C PRO A 239 -23.51 1.02 -9.43
N SER A 240 -24.04 1.74 -8.43
CA SER A 240 -23.24 2.26 -7.33
C SER A 240 -22.55 1.13 -6.56
N SER A 241 -21.26 1.30 -6.29
CA SER A 241 -20.45 0.39 -5.46
C SER A 241 -20.46 0.78 -3.96
N TRP A 242 -21.12 1.87 -3.59
CA TRP A 242 -21.17 2.37 -2.21
C TRP A 242 -22.17 1.57 -1.37
N GLY A 243 -21.76 1.18 -0.17
CA GLY A 243 -22.64 0.53 0.79
C GLY A 243 -23.47 1.53 1.62
N SER A 244 -24.28 0.99 2.52
CA SER A 244 -25.28 1.75 3.29
C SER A 244 -24.78 2.37 4.58
N ILE A 245 -23.61 1.98 5.09
CA ILE A 245 -23.08 2.40 6.39
C ILE A 245 -21.66 2.97 6.32
N GLY A 246 -21.05 3.00 5.14
CA GLY A 246 -19.69 3.44 4.92
C GLY A 246 -19.45 4.93 5.16
N GLY A 247 -18.20 5.32 4.97
CA GLY A 247 -17.75 6.71 5.09
C GLY A 247 -17.29 7.08 6.49
N LEU A 248 -17.27 8.39 6.75
CA LEU A 248 -16.71 8.98 7.98
C LEU A 248 -17.75 8.98 9.12
N HIS A 249 -17.34 8.52 10.29
CA HIS A 249 -18.14 8.45 11.51
C HIS A 249 -17.40 9.11 12.67
N LYS A 250 -18.12 9.89 13.48
CA LYS A 250 -17.55 10.58 14.64
C LYS A 250 -17.38 9.61 15.80
N THR A 251 -16.24 9.70 16.47
CA THR A 251 -15.88 8.97 17.69
C THR A 251 -15.70 9.96 18.84
N SER A 252 -15.43 9.48 20.05
CA SER A 252 -15.26 10.32 21.25
C SER A 252 -14.07 11.28 21.16
N ASP A 253 -13.01 10.91 20.43
CA ASP A 253 -11.76 11.67 20.31
C ASP A 253 -11.37 12.06 18.88
N GLY A 254 -12.22 11.77 17.89
CA GLY A 254 -11.92 12.04 16.48
C GLY A 254 -12.91 11.40 15.53
N TYR A 255 -12.41 10.78 14.46
CA TYR A 255 -13.23 10.10 13.47
C TYR A 255 -12.62 8.76 13.04
N VAL A 256 -13.47 7.87 12.56
CA VAL A 256 -13.06 6.68 11.81
C VAL A 256 -13.74 6.66 10.45
N ARG A 257 -13.08 6.07 9.45
CA ARG A 257 -13.72 5.69 8.19
C ARG A 257 -14.02 4.20 8.19
N LEU A 258 -15.27 3.87 7.86
CA LEU A 258 -15.75 2.51 7.70
C LEU A 258 -15.88 2.20 6.20
N HIS A 259 -15.36 1.05 5.77
CA HIS A 259 -15.51 0.55 4.41
C HIS A 259 -16.52 -0.61 4.33
N ASP A 260 -17.50 -0.52 3.44
CA ASP A 260 -18.68 -1.41 3.45
C ASP A 260 -19.15 -1.91 2.07
N SER A 261 -18.35 -1.75 1.01
CA SER A 261 -18.69 -2.25 -0.32
C SER A 261 -18.75 -3.79 -0.42
N PHE A 262 -18.27 -4.49 0.63
CA PHE A 262 -18.37 -5.94 0.74
C PHE A 262 -19.31 -6.36 1.88
N PRO A 263 -20.24 -7.32 1.63
CA PRO A 263 -21.17 -7.79 2.65
C PRO A 263 -20.50 -8.29 3.93
N ASN A 264 -19.40 -9.04 3.82
CA ASN A 264 -18.67 -9.55 5.00
C ASN A 264 -18.03 -8.42 5.83
N HIS A 265 -17.59 -7.32 5.20
CA HIS A 265 -17.06 -6.17 5.92
C HIS A 265 -18.17 -5.36 6.58
N ARG A 266 -19.27 -5.11 5.85
CA ARG A 266 -20.45 -4.43 6.37
C ARG A 266 -21.06 -5.16 7.56
N ASN A 267 -21.33 -6.46 7.41
CA ASN A 267 -21.97 -7.27 8.45
C ASN A 267 -21.04 -7.46 9.64
N GLY A 268 -19.74 -7.69 9.40
CA GLY A 268 -18.75 -7.79 10.46
C GLY A 268 -18.61 -6.50 11.28
N ALA A 269 -18.65 -5.32 10.64
CA ALA A 269 -18.63 -4.05 11.34
C ALA A 269 -19.88 -3.85 12.21
N LYS A 270 -21.07 -4.19 11.71
CA LYS A 270 -22.31 -4.16 12.50
C LYS A 270 -22.21 -5.09 13.72
N ALA A 271 -21.74 -6.32 13.53
CA ALA A 271 -21.56 -7.29 14.60
C ALA A 271 -20.57 -6.81 15.67
N LEU A 272 -19.41 -6.26 15.25
CA LEU A 272 -18.41 -5.70 16.17
C LEU A 272 -18.98 -4.56 17.02
N LEU A 273 -19.86 -3.74 16.44
CA LEU A 273 -20.51 -2.62 17.12
C LEU A 273 -21.76 -3.02 17.91
N GLY A 274 -22.13 -4.31 17.94
CA GLY A 274 -23.35 -4.79 18.58
C GLY A 274 -24.64 -4.34 17.89
N CYS A 275 -24.57 -3.92 16.63
CA CYS A 275 -25.73 -3.50 15.84
C CYS A 275 -26.44 -4.70 15.20
N ILE A 276 -27.77 -4.62 15.08
CA ILE A 276 -28.56 -5.56 14.27
C ILE A 276 -28.19 -5.50 12.79
N SER A 277 -28.47 -6.57 12.02
CA SER A 277 -28.10 -6.68 10.60
C SER A 277 -28.68 -5.56 9.72
N GLU A 278 -29.86 -5.04 10.07
CA GLU A 278 -30.57 -4.00 9.32
C GLU A 278 -30.22 -2.58 9.79
N ALA A 279 -29.28 -2.43 10.75
CA ALA A 279 -28.95 -1.14 11.35
C ALA A 279 -28.63 -0.08 10.28
N SER A 280 -29.24 1.09 10.42
CA SER A 280 -29.04 2.24 9.55
C SER A 280 -27.66 2.85 9.78
N ARG A 281 -27.22 3.71 8.85
CA ARG A 281 -25.98 4.47 9.03
C ARG A 281 -25.97 5.30 10.32
N ALA A 282 -27.12 5.86 10.70
CA ALA A 282 -27.27 6.66 11.92
C ALA A 282 -27.07 5.80 13.17
N ALA A 283 -27.72 4.63 13.24
CA ALA A 283 -27.57 3.70 14.36
C ALA A 283 -26.12 3.18 14.50
N VAL A 284 -25.44 2.92 13.37
CA VAL A 284 -24.01 2.59 13.36
C VAL A 284 -23.18 3.77 13.89
N GLY A 285 -23.51 5.00 13.50
CA GLY A 285 -22.84 6.20 14.00
C GLY A 285 -23.00 6.38 15.52
N GLU A 286 -24.19 6.14 16.06
CA GLU A 286 -24.46 6.16 17.51
C GLU A 286 -23.64 5.11 18.26
N ALA A 287 -23.52 3.90 17.69
CA ALA A 287 -22.71 2.83 18.27
C ALA A 287 -21.20 3.12 18.21
N ILE A 288 -20.74 3.89 17.22
CA ILE A 288 -19.33 4.32 17.06
C ILE A 288 -18.99 5.51 17.98
N ALA A 289 -19.95 6.41 18.24
CA ALA A 289 -19.74 7.64 19.00
C ALA A 289 -18.99 7.48 20.35
N PRO A 290 -19.24 6.46 21.19
CA PRO A 290 -18.53 6.31 22.46
C PRO A 290 -17.10 5.75 22.32
N TRP A 291 -16.73 5.18 21.17
CA TRP A 291 -15.40 4.61 20.97
C TRP A 291 -14.34 5.69 20.89
N ARG A 292 -13.10 5.33 21.22
CA ARG A 292 -11.92 6.07 20.76
C ARG A 292 -11.54 5.59 19.37
N SER A 293 -11.13 6.51 18.49
CA SER A 293 -10.86 6.24 17.08
C SER A 293 -9.81 5.14 16.86
N VAL A 294 -8.66 5.21 17.55
CA VAL A 294 -7.58 4.22 17.43
C VAL A 294 -7.93 2.88 18.09
N ASP A 295 -8.71 2.89 19.17
CA ASP A 295 -9.13 1.66 19.85
C ASP A 295 -10.10 0.87 18.97
N LEU A 296 -11.06 1.56 18.32
CA LEU A 296 -11.97 0.94 17.37
C LEU A 296 -11.24 0.42 16.13
N GLU A 297 -10.29 1.20 15.59
CA GLU A 297 -9.44 0.74 14.48
C GLU A 297 -8.69 -0.56 14.87
N THR A 298 -8.05 -0.57 16.04
CA THR A 298 -7.29 -1.72 16.53
C THR A 298 -8.20 -2.94 16.69
N THR A 299 -9.33 -2.79 17.36
CA THR A 299 -10.32 -3.85 17.57
C THR A 299 -10.85 -4.39 16.24
N ALA A 300 -11.12 -3.51 15.28
CA ALA A 300 -11.56 -3.89 13.94
C ALA A 300 -10.49 -4.70 13.20
N PHE A 301 -9.23 -4.27 13.27
CA PHE A 301 -8.13 -5.01 12.63
C PHE A 301 -7.89 -6.38 13.25
N ASP A 302 -7.94 -6.49 14.57
CA ASP A 302 -7.83 -7.77 15.29
C ASP A 302 -8.98 -8.72 14.91
N SER A 303 -10.16 -8.14 14.62
CA SER A 303 -11.34 -8.86 14.11
C SER A 303 -11.32 -9.07 12.58
N LYS A 304 -10.21 -8.79 11.90
CA LYS A 304 -10.04 -8.91 10.43
C LYS A 304 -10.99 -8.04 9.60
N LEU A 305 -11.47 -6.93 10.17
CA LEU A 305 -12.34 -5.94 9.54
C LEU A 305 -11.54 -4.72 9.04
N VAL A 306 -12.25 -3.75 8.46
CA VAL A 306 -11.67 -2.61 7.71
C VAL A 306 -12.30 -1.30 8.17
N ILE A 307 -11.80 -0.82 9.31
CA ILE A 307 -12.11 0.50 9.88
C ILE A 307 -10.78 1.19 10.13
N SER A 308 -10.65 2.46 9.79
CA SER A 308 -9.39 3.20 9.99
C SER A 308 -9.64 4.54 10.66
N ALA A 309 -8.82 4.86 11.66
CA ALA A 309 -8.85 6.14 12.34
C ALA A 309 -8.36 7.24 11.39
N LEU A 310 -9.10 8.35 11.37
CA LEU A 310 -8.68 9.57 10.68
C LEU A 310 -7.49 10.16 11.41
N ARG A 311 -6.42 10.46 10.68
CA ARG A 311 -5.19 11.04 11.22
C ARG A 311 -4.78 12.26 10.42
N SER A 312 -4.03 13.16 11.04
CA SER A 312 -3.20 14.16 10.36
C SER A 312 -1.87 13.56 9.89
N TYR A 313 -1.12 14.28 9.06
CA TYR A 313 0.23 13.85 8.68
C TYR A 313 1.17 13.70 9.89
N GLU A 314 1.10 14.63 10.85
CA GLU A 314 1.93 14.56 12.05
C GLU A 314 1.65 13.28 12.87
N GLN A 315 0.39 12.88 12.97
CA GLN A 315 0.01 11.65 13.65
C GLN A 315 0.44 10.41 12.88
N TRP A 316 0.32 10.42 11.54
CA TRP A 316 0.77 9.32 10.68
C TRP A 316 2.28 9.11 10.76
N ASP A 317 3.07 10.17 10.67
CA ASP A 317 4.55 10.12 10.62
C ASP A 317 5.18 9.58 11.93
N LYS A 318 4.43 9.64 13.03
CA LYS A 318 4.81 9.03 14.32
C LYS A 318 4.68 7.50 14.31
N LEU A 319 3.91 6.91 13.39
CA LEU A 319 3.68 5.47 13.36
C LEU A 319 4.88 4.69 12.80
N PRO A 320 5.20 3.50 13.35
CA PRO A 320 6.23 2.63 12.77
C PRO A 320 5.93 2.22 11.33
N GLN A 321 4.64 2.12 10.96
CA GLN A 321 4.26 1.80 9.58
C GLN A 321 4.69 2.90 8.59
N ALA A 322 4.52 4.18 8.93
CA ALA A 322 4.91 5.29 8.06
C ALA A 322 6.41 5.23 7.70
N ARG A 323 7.25 4.84 8.66
CA ARG A 323 8.71 4.68 8.49
C ARG A 323 9.08 3.45 7.66
N ALA A 324 8.27 2.40 7.67
CA ALA A 324 8.52 1.15 6.95
C ALA A 324 8.18 1.22 5.45
N ILE A 325 7.42 2.23 5.03
CA ILE A 325 7.02 2.41 3.64
C ILE A 325 8.18 2.99 2.84
N ALA A 326 8.52 2.33 1.73
CA ALA A 326 9.56 2.76 0.80
C ALA A 326 9.24 4.14 0.19
N ASP A 327 10.28 4.91 -0.14
CA ASP A 327 10.14 6.26 -0.72
C ASP A 327 9.73 6.24 -2.20
N LEU A 328 9.87 5.09 -2.86
CA LEU A 328 9.51 4.86 -4.25
C LEU A 328 8.23 4.04 -4.33
N PRO A 329 7.36 4.32 -5.32
CA PRO A 329 6.13 3.57 -5.50
C PRO A 329 6.38 2.15 -6.03
N ILE A 330 7.50 1.92 -6.72
CA ILE A 330 7.89 0.62 -7.29
C ILE A 330 9.13 0.09 -6.55
N GLN A 331 9.00 -1.08 -5.93
CA GLN A 331 10.14 -1.85 -5.43
C GLN A 331 10.39 -3.03 -6.36
N LEU A 332 11.61 -3.14 -6.89
CA LEU A 332 12.02 -4.19 -7.82
C LEU A 332 13.21 -4.95 -7.24
N ARG A 333 13.12 -6.28 -7.15
CA ARG A 333 14.15 -7.13 -6.54
C ARG A 333 14.36 -8.41 -7.34
N LYS A 334 15.60 -8.79 -7.63
CA LYS A 334 15.94 -10.12 -8.17
C LYS A 334 15.79 -11.17 -7.05
N ILE A 335 15.05 -12.24 -7.31
CA ILE A 335 14.70 -13.29 -6.32
C ILE A 335 15.17 -14.69 -6.71
N GLY A 336 15.78 -14.84 -7.88
CA GLY A 336 16.38 -16.10 -8.32
C GLY A 336 17.16 -15.93 -9.62
N GLU A 337 18.04 -16.86 -9.91
CA GLU A 337 18.79 -16.90 -11.16
C GLU A 337 17.99 -17.61 -12.26
N SER A 338 18.14 -17.14 -13.50
CA SER A 338 17.64 -17.75 -14.72
C SER A 338 18.35 -17.16 -15.94
N PRO A 339 18.33 -17.81 -17.11
CA PRO A 339 18.98 -17.29 -18.31
C PRO A 339 18.48 -15.90 -18.72
N VAL A 340 19.36 -15.12 -19.35
CA VAL A 340 19.03 -13.84 -19.99
C VAL A 340 18.12 -14.11 -21.19
N SER A 341 16.87 -13.66 -21.11
CA SER A 341 15.88 -13.89 -22.17
C SER A 341 14.61 -13.09 -21.96
N LEU A 342 13.98 -12.71 -23.07
CA LEU A 342 12.54 -12.42 -23.09
C LEU A 342 11.72 -13.73 -23.07
N PRO A 343 10.49 -13.73 -22.57
CA PRO A 343 9.53 -14.80 -22.78
C PRO A 343 9.44 -15.26 -24.24
N THR A 344 9.31 -16.58 -24.45
CA THR A 344 9.28 -17.17 -25.80
C THR A 344 8.14 -16.61 -26.65
N GLY A 345 6.96 -16.42 -26.05
CA GLY A 345 5.79 -15.86 -26.74
C GLY A 345 6.03 -14.43 -27.24
N LEU A 346 6.74 -13.60 -26.46
CA LEU A 346 7.14 -12.26 -26.90
C LEU A 346 8.10 -12.28 -28.08
N ARG A 347 9.07 -13.22 -28.12
CA ARG A 347 10.07 -13.30 -29.19
C ARG A 347 9.50 -13.75 -30.53
N GLY A 348 8.54 -14.67 -30.53
CA GLY A 348 8.00 -15.29 -31.76
C GLY A 348 6.67 -14.71 -32.25
N GLY A 349 6.01 -13.85 -31.47
CA GLY A 349 4.68 -13.33 -31.78
C GLY A 349 4.69 -12.12 -32.74
N PRO A 350 3.52 -11.77 -33.32
CA PRO A 350 3.35 -10.51 -34.04
C PRO A 350 3.74 -9.31 -33.17
N ALA A 351 4.22 -8.27 -33.84
CA ALA A 351 4.65 -7.04 -33.19
C ALA A 351 3.69 -5.87 -33.38
N ASP A 352 2.42 -6.17 -33.64
CA ASP A 352 1.33 -5.20 -33.73
C ASP A 352 1.14 -4.42 -32.42
N LYS A 353 1.41 -5.06 -31.28
CA LYS A 353 1.43 -4.43 -29.95
C LYS A 353 2.73 -4.70 -29.19
N CYS A 354 3.05 -3.84 -28.23
CA CYS A 354 4.31 -3.86 -27.47
C CYS A 354 4.53 -5.16 -26.69
N LEU A 355 3.50 -5.67 -26.02
CA LEU A 355 3.55 -6.82 -25.11
C LEU A 355 2.82 -8.05 -25.67
N ARG A 356 2.55 -8.09 -26.98
CA ARG A 356 1.95 -9.25 -27.65
C ARG A 356 2.80 -10.50 -27.41
N GLY A 357 2.19 -11.52 -26.81
CA GLY A 357 2.82 -12.80 -26.48
C GLY A 357 3.32 -12.92 -25.03
N LEU A 358 3.21 -11.87 -24.21
CA LEU A 358 3.41 -11.94 -22.77
C LEU A 358 2.19 -12.59 -22.10
N ARG A 359 2.41 -13.58 -21.21
CA ARG A 359 1.32 -14.26 -20.48
C ARG A 359 1.31 -13.89 -19.01
N VAL A 360 0.18 -13.39 -18.54
CA VAL A 360 -0.03 -12.93 -17.16
C VAL A 360 -1.12 -13.77 -16.51
N LEU A 361 -0.79 -14.44 -15.40
CA LEU A 361 -1.79 -15.07 -14.54
C LEU A 361 -2.10 -14.13 -13.37
N GLU A 362 -3.32 -13.60 -13.34
CA GLU A 362 -3.73 -12.54 -12.44
C GLU A 362 -4.71 -13.04 -11.38
N LEU A 363 -4.36 -12.88 -10.11
CA LEU A 363 -5.15 -13.20 -8.92
C LEU A 363 -5.43 -11.92 -8.14
N SER A 364 -6.40 -11.14 -8.61
CA SER A 364 -6.65 -9.78 -8.14
C SER A 364 -8.14 -9.49 -7.95
N ARG A 365 -8.44 -8.38 -7.26
CA ARG A 365 -9.80 -7.88 -7.01
C ARG A 365 -9.78 -6.36 -6.87
N VAL A 366 -10.95 -5.72 -6.94
CA VAL A 366 -11.15 -4.28 -6.69
C VAL A 366 -10.59 -3.41 -7.82
N ILE A 367 -9.60 -2.54 -7.58
CA ILE A 367 -9.14 -1.53 -8.55
C ILE A 367 -7.65 -1.69 -8.85
N ALA A 368 -6.75 -1.52 -7.87
CA ALA A 368 -5.32 -1.34 -8.14
C ALA A 368 -4.65 -2.46 -8.96
N ALA A 369 -4.73 -3.71 -8.48
CA ALA A 369 -4.17 -4.83 -9.23
C ALA A 369 -4.92 -5.11 -10.55
N PRO A 370 -6.27 -5.02 -10.61
CA PRO A 370 -6.99 -5.06 -11.88
C PRO A 370 -6.57 -4.00 -12.90
N VAL A 371 -6.28 -2.76 -12.48
CA VAL A 371 -5.75 -1.71 -13.36
C VAL A 371 -4.43 -2.18 -13.98
N ALA A 372 -3.51 -2.77 -13.20
CA ALA A 372 -2.24 -3.26 -13.73
C ALA A 372 -2.42 -4.31 -14.84
N GLY A 373 -3.27 -5.31 -14.63
CA GLY A 373 -3.58 -6.29 -15.67
C GLY A 373 -4.23 -5.66 -16.91
N LYS A 374 -5.15 -4.71 -16.71
CA LYS A 374 -5.83 -3.98 -17.80
C LYS A 374 -4.81 -3.15 -18.62
N THR A 375 -3.84 -2.53 -17.96
CA THR A 375 -2.75 -1.79 -18.62
C THR A 375 -1.83 -2.71 -19.42
N LEU A 376 -1.47 -3.88 -18.89
CA LEU A 376 -0.67 -4.85 -19.65
C LEU A 376 -1.43 -5.35 -20.90
N ALA A 377 -2.73 -5.59 -20.76
CA ALA A 377 -3.60 -6.00 -21.86
C ALA A 377 -3.80 -4.89 -22.92
N SER A 378 -3.81 -3.61 -22.53
CA SER A 378 -3.90 -2.49 -23.51
C SER A 378 -2.68 -2.45 -24.43
N HIS A 379 -1.55 -2.96 -23.96
CA HIS A 379 -0.32 -3.15 -24.74
C HIS A 379 -0.19 -4.56 -25.33
N GLY A 380 -1.23 -5.40 -25.26
CA GLY A 380 -1.32 -6.68 -25.98
C GLY A 380 -0.93 -7.94 -25.19
N ALA A 381 -0.65 -7.85 -23.89
CA ALA A 381 -0.42 -9.04 -23.06
C ALA A 381 -1.69 -9.91 -22.98
N ASP A 382 -1.52 -11.24 -22.94
CA ASP A 382 -2.61 -12.18 -22.62
C ASP A 382 -2.75 -12.27 -21.11
N VAL A 383 -3.83 -11.70 -20.59
CA VAL A 383 -4.09 -11.63 -19.15
C VAL A 383 -5.24 -12.57 -18.81
N LEU A 384 -4.90 -13.65 -18.10
CA LEU A 384 -5.86 -14.60 -17.55
C LEU A 384 -6.16 -14.24 -16.10
N TRP A 385 -7.31 -13.62 -15.88
CA TRP A 385 -7.80 -13.20 -14.57
C TRP A 385 -8.57 -14.34 -13.89
N VAL A 386 -7.97 -14.85 -12.82
CA VAL A 386 -8.56 -15.90 -11.97
C VAL A 386 -9.36 -15.25 -10.86
N THR A 387 -10.68 -15.42 -10.93
CA THR A 387 -11.62 -15.08 -9.86
C THR A 387 -12.03 -16.34 -9.11
N SER A 388 -12.91 -16.22 -8.12
CA SER A 388 -13.33 -17.35 -7.30
C SER A 388 -14.85 -17.39 -7.17
N PRO A 389 -15.48 -18.57 -7.32
CA PRO A 389 -16.94 -18.71 -7.15
C PRO A 389 -17.36 -18.52 -5.67
N SER A 390 -16.43 -18.64 -4.72
CA SER A 390 -16.67 -18.49 -3.28
C SER A 390 -16.38 -17.08 -2.75
N LEU A 391 -15.99 -16.14 -3.61
CA LEU A 391 -15.77 -14.73 -3.25
C LEU A 391 -16.82 -13.82 -3.91
N PRO A 392 -17.25 -12.73 -3.24
CA PRO A 392 -18.24 -11.83 -3.81
C PRO A 392 -17.69 -11.07 -5.03
N ASN A 393 -18.46 -11.07 -6.11
CA ASN A 393 -18.22 -10.25 -7.29
C ASN A 393 -18.45 -8.75 -7.01
N GLN A 394 -17.90 -7.90 -7.85
CA GLN A 394 -18.08 -6.44 -7.83
C GLN A 394 -18.46 -5.98 -9.25
N PRO A 395 -19.70 -6.21 -9.71
CA PRO A 395 -20.04 -6.08 -11.13
C PRO A 395 -19.73 -4.73 -11.78
N SER A 396 -19.80 -3.61 -11.04
CA SER A 396 -19.39 -2.30 -11.57
C SER A 396 -17.89 -2.22 -11.86
N LEU A 397 -17.05 -2.78 -11.00
CA LEU A 397 -15.61 -2.79 -11.19
C LEU A 397 -15.17 -3.90 -12.16
N ASP A 398 -15.74 -5.10 -12.01
CA ASP A 398 -15.36 -6.28 -12.80
C ASP A 398 -15.58 -6.06 -14.31
N ARG A 399 -16.63 -5.32 -14.67
CA ARG A 399 -16.93 -5.01 -16.08
C ARG A 399 -15.91 -4.04 -16.68
N GLU A 400 -15.55 -2.97 -15.97
CA GLU A 400 -14.55 -2.03 -16.46
C GLU A 400 -13.13 -2.60 -16.46
N PHE A 401 -12.74 -3.32 -15.40
CA PHE A 401 -11.40 -3.89 -15.30
C PHE A 401 -11.24 -5.26 -15.96
N GLY A 402 -12.33 -5.85 -16.45
CA GLY A 402 -12.31 -7.02 -17.33
C GLY A 402 -11.94 -6.70 -18.78
N ARG A 403 -11.90 -5.42 -19.17
CA ARG A 403 -11.47 -5.00 -20.51
C ARG A 403 -10.04 -5.48 -20.79
N GLY A 404 -9.88 -6.20 -21.89
CA GLY A 404 -8.62 -6.81 -22.34
C GLY A 404 -8.28 -8.15 -21.70
N LYS A 405 -9.10 -8.67 -20.78
CA LYS A 405 -8.77 -9.87 -20.01
C LYS A 405 -9.69 -11.04 -20.33
N ARG A 406 -9.15 -12.24 -20.19
CA ARG A 406 -9.90 -13.48 -20.11
C ARG A 406 -10.16 -13.80 -18.65
N THR A 407 -11.33 -14.34 -18.32
CA THR A 407 -11.74 -14.58 -16.93
C THR A 407 -12.12 -16.03 -16.69
N ILE A 408 -11.49 -16.65 -15.69
CA ILE A 408 -11.83 -17.98 -15.21
C ILE A 408 -12.17 -17.94 -13.72
N GLN A 409 -12.80 -19.01 -13.23
CA GLN A 409 -13.10 -19.20 -11.82
C GLN A 409 -12.45 -20.47 -11.30
N LEU A 410 -11.76 -20.33 -10.16
CA LEU A 410 -11.14 -21.42 -9.41
C LEU A 410 -11.45 -21.25 -7.91
N ASP A 411 -11.91 -22.31 -7.26
CA ASP A 411 -11.96 -22.40 -5.80
C ASP A 411 -10.67 -23.03 -5.28
N LEU A 412 -9.75 -22.17 -4.86
CA LEU A 412 -8.44 -22.58 -4.35
C LEU A 412 -8.54 -23.45 -3.07
N ASN A 413 -9.70 -23.60 -2.45
CA ASN A 413 -9.87 -24.52 -1.31
C ASN A 413 -10.00 -25.98 -1.73
N THR A 414 -10.05 -26.28 -3.04
CA THR A 414 -10.15 -27.63 -3.57
C THR A 414 -8.83 -28.04 -4.24
N ASP A 415 -8.40 -29.29 -4.01
CA ASP A 415 -7.20 -29.83 -4.64
C ASP A 415 -7.26 -29.83 -6.19
N PRO A 416 -8.40 -30.13 -6.84
CA PRO A 416 -8.51 -30.05 -8.29
C PRO A 416 -8.25 -28.64 -8.86
N ASP A 417 -8.84 -27.60 -8.28
CA ASP A 417 -8.64 -26.23 -8.77
C ASP A 417 -7.25 -25.70 -8.40
N MET A 418 -6.65 -26.15 -7.29
CA MET A 418 -5.24 -25.88 -7.00
C MET A 418 -4.29 -26.55 -7.99
N ALA A 419 -4.58 -27.78 -8.42
CA ALA A 419 -3.81 -28.46 -9.47
C ALA A 419 -3.94 -27.73 -10.81
N GLU A 420 -5.15 -27.28 -11.14
CA GLU A 420 -5.41 -26.51 -12.35
C GLU A 420 -4.72 -25.14 -12.35
N LEU A 421 -4.73 -24.43 -11.22
CA LEU A 421 -3.96 -23.20 -11.06
C LEU A 421 -2.46 -23.45 -11.31
N ASN A 422 -1.91 -24.54 -10.76
CA ASN A 422 -0.51 -24.92 -10.96
C ASN A 422 -0.19 -25.19 -12.44
N ARG A 423 -1.09 -25.85 -13.16
CA ARG A 423 -0.95 -26.08 -14.61
C ARG A 423 -0.98 -24.78 -15.40
N LEU A 424 -1.85 -23.83 -15.04
CA LEU A 424 -1.88 -22.51 -15.66
C LEU A 424 -0.60 -21.70 -15.36
N LEU A 425 -0.05 -21.82 -14.15
CA LEU A 425 1.23 -21.19 -13.79
C LEU A 425 2.38 -21.66 -14.66
N ASP A 426 2.37 -22.92 -15.12
CA ASP A 426 3.45 -23.46 -15.95
C ASP A 426 3.66 -22.67 -17.25
N GLY A 427 2.57 -22.10 -17.80
CA GLY A 427 2.58 -21.27 -18.99
C GLY A 427 2.68 -19.75 -18.77
N ALA A 428 2.70 -19.28 -17.52
CA ALA A 428 2.67 -17.85 -17.20
C ALA A 428 4.06 -17.24 -17.05
N ASP A 429 4.29 -16.06 -17.64
CA ASP A 429 5.54 -15.28 -17.49
C ASP A 429 5.50 -14.40 -16.24
N VAL A 430 4.29 -13.94 -15.90
CA VAL A 430 4.01 -13.08 -14.76
C VAL A 430 2.94 -13.72 -13.88
N PHE A 431 3.21 -13.83 -12.59
CA PHE A 431 2.21 -14.07 -11.56
C PHE A 431 1.90 -12.74 -10.86
N LEU A 432 0.70 -12.23 -11.07
CA LEU A 432 0.23 -10.95 -10.51
C LEU A 432 -0.81 -11.23 -9.44
N GLN A 433 -0.65 -10.67 -8.25
CA GLN A 433 -1.66 -10.77 -7.19
C GLN A 433 -1.94 -9.47 -6.45
N GLY A 434 -3.17 -9.36 -5.93
CA GLY A 434 -3.63 -8.25 -5.09
C GLY A 434 -4.02 -8.66 -3.68
N PHE A 435 -3.47 -9.77 -3.16
CA PHE A 435 -3.74 -10.22 -1.80
C PHE A 435 -2.67 -9.73 -0.82
N ARG A 436 -2.96 -9.89 0.49
CA ARG A 436 -2.03 -9.49 1.54
C ARG A 436 -0.69 -10.22 1.35
N PRO A 437 0.47 -9.56 1.58
CA PRO A 437 1.78 -10.19 1.56
C PRO A 437 1.78 -11.54 2.29
N GLY A 438 2.33 -12.59 1.67
CA GLY A 438 2.42 -13.93 2.28
C GLY A 438 1.10 -14.72 2.37
N SER A 439 -0.05 -14.15 2.03
CA SER A 439 -1.36 -14.82 2.19
C SER A 439 -1.56 -16.05 1.29
N LEU A 440 -0.77 -16.18 0.22
CA LEU A 440 -0.75 -17.33 -0.69
C LEU A 440 0.48 -18.22 -0.50
N ALA A 441 1.37 -17.91 0.45
CA ALA A 441 2.61 -18.66 0.67
C ALA A 441 2.34 -20.11 1.09
N SER A 442 1.35 -20.35 1.94
CA SER A 442 0.93 -21.71 2.34
C SER A 442 0.36 -22.54 1.19
N ARG A 443 0.05 -21.91 0.05
CA ARG A 443 -0.43 -22.55 -1.18
C ARG A 443 0.69 -22.78 -2.20
N GLY A 444 1.95 -22.58 -1.81
CA GLY A 444 3.11 -22.72 -2.69
C GLY A 444 3.32 -21.55 -3.65
N LEU A 445 2.63 -20.43 -3.45
CA LEU A 445 2.65 -19.25 -4.33
C LEU A 445 3.46 -18.09 -3.74
N SER A 446 4.47 -18.39 -2.91
CA SER A 446 5.42 -17.35 -2.49
C SER A 446 6.38 -17.02 -3.64
N PRO A 447 6.92 -15.79 -3.70
CA PRO A 447 7.91 -15.41 -4.71
C PRO A 447 9.09 -16.39 -4.76
N GLU A 448 9.60 -16.82 -3.61
CA GLU A 448 10.73 -17.75 -3.50
C GLU A 448 10.38 -19.14 -4.05
N ALA A 449 9.17 -19.64 -3.78
CA ALA A 449 8.72 -20.93 -4.28
C ALA A 449 8.55 -20.91 -5.82
N LEU A 450 7.96 -19.83 -6.34
CA LEU A 450 7.77 -19.64 -7.79
C LEU A 450 9.10 -19.46 -8.51
N ALA A 451 10.01 -18.64 -7.97
CA ALA A 451 11.36 -18.46 -8.53
C ALA A 451 12.14 -19.78 -8.59
N LYS A 452 12.04 -20.61 -7.54
CA LYS A 452 12.64 -21.95 -7.53
C LYS A 452 12.01 -22.85 -8.60
N LYS A 453 10.68 -22.90 -8.68
CA LYS A 453 9.92 -23.71 -9.65
C LYS A 453 10.28 -23.36 -11.10
N PHE A 454 10.46 -22.07 -11.40
CA PHE A 454 10.67 -21.56 -12.75
C PHE A 454 12.11 -21.10 -13.03
N SER A 455 13.09 -21.57 -12.27
CA SER A 455 14.52 -21.19 -12.41
C SER A 455 15.11 -21.40 -13.82
N SER A 456 14.57 -22.32 -14.63
CA SER A 456 15.02 -22.55 -16.00
C SER A 456 14.65 -21.43 -16.98
N ARG A 457 13.63 -20.62 -16.67
CA ARG A 457 13.13 -19.54 -17.55
C ARG A 457 12.97 -18.18 -16.88
N GLY A 458 12.93 -18.17 -15.55
CA GLY A 458 12.57 -17.00 -14.75
C GLY A 458 11.06 -16.78 -14.67
N ILE A 459 10.61 -16.12 -13.60
CA ILE A 459 9.23 -15.64 -13.43
C ILE A 459 9.23 -14.25 -12.79
N ILE A 460 8.23 -13.45 -13.13
CA ILE A 460 7.96 -12.17 -12.47
C ILE A 460 6.82 -12.36 -11.47
N CYS A 461 7.08 -12.09 -10.19
CA CYS A 461 6.08 -12.11 -9.11
C CYS A 461 5.70 -10.67 -8.75
N ALA A 462 4.50 -10.24 -9.12
CA ALA A 462 4.02 -8.88 -8.91
C ALA A 462 2.95 -8.83 -7.81
N ASN A 463 3.17 -8.01 -6.80
CA ASN A 463 2.32 -7.92 -5.62
C ASN A 463 1.79 -6.49 -5.43
N MET A 464 0.47 -6.36 -5.32
CA MET A 464 -0.22 -5.16 -4.87
C MET A 464 -0.71 -5.33 -3.44
N SER A 465 -0.46 -4.33 -2.59
CA SER A 465 -0.93 -4.33 -1.20
C SER A 465 -1.33 -2.94 -0.72
N ALA A 466 -2.05 -2.84 0.41
CA ALA A 466 -2.41 -1.54 0.96
C ALA A 466 -1.21 -0.81 1.58
N TYR A 467 -0.43 -1.50 2.42
CA TYR A 467 0.60 -0.85 3.26
C TYR A 467 2.04 -1.25 2.94
N GLY A 468 2.25 -2.13 1.96
CA GLY A 468 3.56 -2.64 1.57
C GLY A 468 3.96 -3.94 2.29
N PRO A 469 5.05 -4.57 1.87
CA PRO A 469 5.51 -5.84 2.45
C PRO A 469 6.13 -5.68 3.85
N ASN A 470 6.51 -4.45 4.23
CA ASN A 470 7.25 -4.16 5.45
C ASN A 470 6.38 -3.42 6.49
N GLY A 471 6.80 -3.53 7.76
CA GLY A 471 6.19 -2.83 8.88
C GLY A 471 5.01 -3.58 9.51
N PRO A 472 4.51 -3.08 10.66
CA PRO A 472 3.48 -3.77 11.46
C PRO A 472 2.12 -3.89 10.75
N TRP A 473 1.87 -3.13 9.67
CA TRP A 473 0.61 -3.15 8.94
C TRP A 473 0.69 -3.94 7.63
N SER A 474 1.80 -4.63 7.36
CA SER A 474 1.98 -5.41 6.12
C SER A 474 0.88 -6.45 5.90
N GLN A 475 0.36 -7.04 6.99
CA GLN A 475 -0.75 -8.01 6.96
C GLN A 475 -2.15 -7.39 7.11
N ARG A 476 -2.27 -6.06 7.19
CA ARG A 476 -3.58 -5.41 7.34
C ARG A 476 -4.30 -5.34 5.99
N ARG A 477 -5.63 -5.40 6.05
CA ARG A 477 -6.50 -5.08 4.91
C ARG A 477 -6.56 -3.57 4.75
N GLY A 478 -6.68 -3.10 3.51
CA GLY A 478 -6.84 -1.69 3.22
C GLY A 478 -7.47 -1.48 1.84
N PHE A 479 -7.98 -0.28 1.67
CA PHE A 479 -8.54 0.26 0.44
C PHE A 479 -8.00 1.68 0.29
N ASP A 480 -7.96 2.22 -0.91
CA ASP A 480 -7.47 3.57 -1.17
C ASP A 480 -8.07 4.60 -0.20
N SER A 481 -9.41 4.66 -0.10
CA SER A 481 -10.09 5.54 0.86
C SER A 481 -9.64 5.38 2.33
N LEU A 482 -9.27 4.18 2.77
CA LEU A 482 -8.76 3.95 4.12
C LEU A 482 -7.31 4.41 4.27
N VAL A 483 -6.48 4.19 3.25
CA VAL A 483 -5.11 4.69 3.21
C VAL A 483 -5.11 6.21 3.22
N GLN A 484 -5.98 6.88 2.46
CA GLN A 484 -6.14 8.34 2.52
C GLN A 484 -6.52 8.82 3.92
N THR A 485 -7.43 8.10 4.59
CA THR A 485 -7.92 8.46 5.93
C THR A 485 -6.84 8.28 7.00
N CYS A 486 -6.13 7.15 7.01
CA CYS A 486 -5.16 6.86 8.06
C CYS A 486 -3.83 7.62 7.87
N SER A 487 -3.54 8.10 6.66
CA SER A 487 -2.23 8.68 6.32
C SER A 487 -2.11 10.19 6.46
N GLY A 488 -3.18 10.91 6.76
CA GLY A 488 -3.16 12.38 6.77
C GLY A 488 -3.74 13.05 5.54
N MET A 489 -3.89 12.33 4.42
CA MET A 489 -4.32 12.95 3.15
C MET A 489 -5.68 13.63 3.26
N ASN A 490 -6.67 12.99 3.87
CA ASN A 490 -8.02 13.58 3.92
C ASN A 490 -8.09 14.80 4.83
N VAL A 491 -7.27 14.86 5.88
CA VAL A 491 -7.17 16.05 6.75
C VAL A 491 -6.51 17.19 5.96
N SER A 492 -5.37 16.93 5.31
CA SER A 492 -4.68 17.93 4.50
C SER A 492 -5.55 18.49 3.37
N GLU A 493 -6.28 17.64 2.66
CA GLU A 493 -7.20 18.07 1.59
C GLU A 493 -8.32 18.97 2.12
N ALA A 494 -8.85 18.67 3.32
CA ALA A 494 -9.88 19.48 3.96
C ALA A 494 -9.35 20.84 4.43
N GLU A 495 -8.14 20.88 4.97
CA GLU A 495 -7.44 22.11 5.36
C GLU A 495 -7.22 23.04 4.18
N HIS A 496 -6.75 22.51 3.04
CA HIS A 496 -6.55 23.30 1.80
C HIS A 496 -7.87 23.77 1.21
N PHE A 497 -8.91 22.94 1.25
CA PHE A 497 -10.24 23.36 0.82
C PHE A 497 -10.84 24.43 1.75
N GLY A 498 -10.52 24.41 3.04
CA GLY A 498 -10.83 25.50 3.98
C GLY A 498 -12.32 25.72 4.23
N ALA A 499 -13.14 24.66 4.19
CA ALA A 499 -14.59 24.73 4.48
C ALA A 499 -14.95 24.22 5.89
N GLY A 500 -13.96 24.02 6.77
CA GLY A 500 -14.18 23.53 8.13
C GLY A 500 -14.55 22.04 8.22
N GLU A 501 -14.32 21.28 7.14
CA GLU A 501 -14.53 19.83 7.11
C GLU A 501 -13.42 19.11 7.91
N ALA A 502 -13.75 18.01 8.58
CA ALA A 502 -12.75 17.20 9.28
C ALA A 502 -11.88 16.38 8.30
N ALA A 503 -12.45 15.99 7.15
CA ALA A 503 -11.78 15.15 6.18
C ALA A 503 -12.44 15.32 4.80
N ARG A 504 -11.63 15.43 3.75
CA ARG A 504 -12.07 15.52 2.35
C ARG A 504 -11.42 14.42 1.51
N PRO A 505 -12.20 13.57 0.81
CA PRO A 505 -11.64 12.58 -0.10
C PRO A 505 -11.09 13.25 -1.36
N THR A 506 -10.08 12.65 -1.98
CA THR A 506 -9.66 13.03 -3.34
C THR A 506 -10.77 12.74 -4.37
N PRO A 507 -10.80 13.42 -5.53
CA PRO A 507 -11.86 13.27 -6.55
C PRO A 507 -11.97 11.85 -7.14
N CYS A 508 -10.91 11.03 -7.02
CA CYS A 508 -10.85 9.65 -7.50
C CYS A 508 -10.10 8.73 -6.53
N GLN A 509 -10.10 7.41 -6.81
CA GLN A 509 -9.22 6.46 -6.11
C GLN A 509 -7.80 6.55 -6.73
N ALA A 510 -7.14 7.68 -6.50
CA ALA A 510 -5.87 8.02 -7.15
C ALA A 510 -4.73 7.06 -6.77
N LEU A 511 -4.74 6.53 -5.55
CA LEU A 511 -3.74 5.58 -5.08
C LEU A 511 -3.92 4.21 -5.74
N ASP A 512 -5.17 3.78 -5.92
CA ASP A 512 -5.48 2.53 -6.61
C ASP A 512 -5.07 2.60 -8.09
N HIS A 513 -5.50 3.64 -8.81
CA HIS A 513 -5.17 3.80 -10.24
C HIS A 513 -3.67 3.93 -10.46
N ALA A 514 -3.01 4.88 -9.79
CA ALA A 514 -1.55 5.04 -9.91
C ALA A 514 -0.80 3.78 -9.48
N GLY A 515 -1.25 3.10 -8.42
CA GLY A 515 -0.69 1.83 -7.98
C GLY A 515 -0.76 0.76 -9.08
N GLY A 516 -1.87 0.67 -9.79
CA GLY A 516 -2.02 -0.24 -10.93
C GLY A 516 -1.06 0.06 -12.07
N TYR A 517 -0.98 1.32 -12.51
CA TYR A 517 -0.04 1.72 -13.56
C TYR A 517 1.43 1.53 -13.14
N PHE A 518 1.77 1.84 -11.90
CA PHE A 518 3.10 1.58 -11.36
C PHE A 518 3.41 0.08 -11.25
N LEU A 519 2.44 -0.77 -10.96
CA LEU A 519 2.65 -2.22 -10.94
C LEU A 519 2.87 -2.76 -12.37
N ALA A 520 2.10 -2.28 -13.36
CA ALA A 520 2.33 -2.61 -14.77
C ALA A 520 3.70 -2.13 -15.27
N ALA A 521 4.11 -0.92 -14.89
CA ALA A 521 5.44 -0.40 -15.14
C ALA A 521 6.50 -1.29 -14.47
N GLY A 522 6.36 -1.62 -13.19
CA GLY A 522 7.30 -2.49 -12.48
C GLY A 522 7.43 -3.89 -13.10
N ILE A 523 6.32 -4.48 -13.56
CA ILE A 523 6.32 -5.76 -14.32
C ILE A 523 7.11 -5.61 -15.62
N THR A 524 6.90 -4.53 -16.36
CA THR A 524 7.58 -4.29 -17.64
C THR A 524 9.06 -3.94 -17.45
N ALA A 525 9.41 -3.26 -16.36
CA ALA A 525 10.79 -3.05 -15.95
C ALA A 525 11.47 -4.37 -15.56
N ALA A 526 10.79 -5.23 -14.80
CA ALA A 526 11.27 -6.58 -14.49
C ALA A 526 11.50 -7.41 -15.75
N LEU A 527 10.61 -7.30 -16.74
CA LEU A 527 10.76 -7.94 -18.05
C LEU A 527 12.00 -7.42 -18.81
N TYR A 528 12.26 -6.11 -18.76
CA TYR A 528 13.48 -5.53 -19.31
C TYR A 528 14.71 -6.13 -18.61
N LYS A 529 14.68 -6.20 -17.27
CA LYS A 529 15.75 -6.80 -16.47
C LYS A 529 15.95 -8.29 -16.77
N GLN A 530 14.90 -9.09 -16.97
CA GLN A 530 15.06 -10.48 -17.42
C GLN A 530 15.77 -10.59 -18.78
N ALA A 531 15.47 -9.66 -19.69
CA ALA A 531 16.03 -9.64 -21.02
C ALA A 531 17.49 -9.14 -21.07
N THR A 532 17.96 -8.40 -20.06
CA THR A 532 19.33 -7.85 -20.01
C THR A 532 20.22 -8.51 -18.95
N GLU A 533 19.63 -8.99 -17.86
CA GLU A 533 20.32 -9.49 -16.66
C GLU A 533 19.88 -10.91 -16.24
N GLY A 534 18.81 -11.44 -16.85
CA GLY A 534 18.23 -12.73 -16.48
C GLY A 534 17.53 -12.69 -15.12
N GLY A 535 17.25 -13.87 -14.56
CA GLY A 535 16.66 -14.03 -13.24
C GLY A 535 15.14 -14.06 -13.15
N SER A 536 14.68 -14.43 -11.96
CA SER A 536 13.30 -14.19 -11.50
C SER A 536 13.26 -12.90 -10.69
N TRP A 537 12.17 -12.16 -10.80
CA TRP A 537 12.04 -10.83 -10.23
C TRP A 537 10.76 -10.69 -9.42
N GLN A 538 10.84 -9.95 -8.32
CA GLN A 538 9.70 -9.53 -7.53
C GLN A 538 9.45 -8.03 -7.72
N VAL A 539 8.19 -7.68 -7.90
CA VAL A 539 7.71 -6.30 -7.98
C VAL A 539 6.72 -6.08 -6.84
N ASP A 540 6.97 -5.13 -5.96
CA ASP A 540 6.03 -4.75 -4.91
C ASP A 540 5.61 -3.28 -5.08
N VAL A 541 4.30 -3.06 -5.16
CA VAL A 541 3.67 -1.73 -5.12
C VAL A 541 2.66 -1.71 -3.99
N SER A 542 2.58 -0.58 -3.28
CA SER A 542 1.54 -0.40 -2.27
C SER A 542 0.86 0.95 -2.34
N LEU A 543 -0.43 0.98 -1.99
CA LEU A 543 -1.21 2.21 -1.94
C LEU A 543 -0.57 3.25 -1.01
N ALA A 544 -0.01 2.80 0.12
CA ALA A 544 0.70 3.67 1.04
C ALA A 544 2.04 4.18 0.47
N GLY A 545 2.73 3.41 -0.38
CA GLY A 545 3.90 3.86 -1.13
C GLY A 545 3.53 4.92 -2.18
N VAL A 546 2.43 4.70 -2.90
CA VAL A 546 1.87 5.69 -3.84
C VAL A 546 1.43 6.96 -3.12
N MET A 547 0.79 6.83 -1.95
CA MET A 547 0.43 7.97 -1.10
C MET A 547 1.67 8.76 -0.68
N LYS A 548 2.71 8.07 -0.22
CA LYS A 548 3.96 8.71 0.19
C LYS A 548 4.62 9.46 -0.97
N TYR A 549 4.57 8.87 -2.17
CA TYR A 549 5.03 9.53 -3.39
C TYR A 549 4.16 10.75 -3.76
N LEU A 550 2.84 10.64 -3.76
CA LEU A 550 1.94 11.76 -4.05
C LEU A 550 2.12 12.92 -3.06
N ARG A 551 2.21 12.62 -1.76
CA ARG A 551 2.52 13.62 -0.73
C ARG A 551 3.84 14.34 -1.00
N SER A 552 4.85 13.61 -1.47
CA SER A 552 6.17 14.17 -1.75
C SER A 552 6.17 15.19 -2.88
N LEU A 553 5.20 15.14 -3.81
CA LEU A 553 5.06 16.08 -4.92
C LEU A 553 4.55 17.46 -4.48
N GLY A 554 4.25 17.64 -3.18
CA GLY A 554 3.61 18.83 -2.65
C GLY A 554 2.13 18.93 -3.03
N GLN A 555 1.52 20.04 -2.64
CA GLN A 555 0.13 20.39 -2.92
C GLN A 555 0.09 21.78 -3.55
N TYR A 556 -0.94 22.08 -4.32
CA TYR A 556 -1.22 23.42 -4.82
C TYR A 556 -1.55 24.36 -3.66
N GLU A 557 -1.15 25.63 -3.77
CA GLU A 557 -1.32 26.61 -2.71
C GLU A 557 -2.80 26.96 -2.50
N GLY A 558 -3.25 26.90 -1.23
CA GLY A 558 -4.62 27.23 -0.85
C GLY A 558 -5.66 26.47 -1.65
N ARG A 559 -6.58 27.20 -2.30
CA ARG A 559 -7.69 26.63 -3.08
C ARG A 559 -7.40 26.46 -4.58
N SER A 560 -6.24 26.88 -5.06
CA SER A 560 -5.95 26.93 -6.50
C SER A 560 -6.08 25.56 -7.18
N GLY A 561 -5.71 24.48 -6.49
CA GLY A 561 -5.84 23.10 -7.01
C GLY A 561 -7.28 22.64 -7.27
N PHE A 562 -8.28 23.30 -6.69
CA PHE A 562 -9.69 22.97 -6.87
C PHE A 562 -10.33 23.73 -8.04
N GLU A 563 -9.64 24.72 -8.63
CA GLU A 563 -10.17 25.60 -9.68
C GLU A 563 -10.03 24.96 -11.08
N THR A 564 -10.58 23.76 -11.25
CA THR A 564 -10.59 23.03 -12.52
C THR A 564 -11.84 22.18 -12.68
N THR A 565 -12.07 21.68 -13.89
CA THR A 565 -13.21 20.83 -14.23
C THR A 565 -13.08 19.44 -13.61
N ASP A 566 -14.17 18.90 -13.08
CA ASP A 566 -14.28 17.47 -12.77
C ASP A 566 -15.07 16.72 -13.85
N TYR A 567 -14.91 15.40 -13.87
CA TYR A 567 -15.60 14.48 -14.79
C TYR A 567 -16.44 13.51 -13.97
N GLU A 568 -17.75 13.73 -13.90
CA GLU A 568 -18.65 12.97 -13.02
C GLU A 568 -19.40 11.88 -13.77
N CYS A 569 -19.63 12.08 -15.08
CA CYS A 569 -20.30 11.11 -15.93
C CYS A 569 -19.70 11.06 -17.34
N VAL A 570 -20.09 10.05 -18.12
CA VAL A 570 -19.59 9.85 -19.50
C VAL A 570 -19.82 11.05 -20.41
N ARG A 571 -20.88 11.85 -20.17
CA ARG A 571 -21.17 13.05 -20.98
C ARG A 571 -20.15 14.18 -20.78
N ASP A 572 -19.42 14.17 -19.67
CA ASP A 572 -18.39 15.17 -19.38
C ASP A 572 -17.08 14.82 -20.12
N VAL A 573 -16.96 13.59 -20.61
CA VAL A 573 -15.77 13.08 -21.28
C VAL A 573 -15.79 13.45 -22.77
N PRO A 574 -14.70 14.04 -23.31
CA PRO A 574 -14.58 14.29 -24.74
C PRO A 574 -14.75 13.00 -25.55
N SER A 575 -15.48 13.06 -26.65
CA SER A 575 -15.83 11.86 -27.44
C SER A 575 -14.62 11.17 -28.04
N GLU A 576 -13.53 11.90 -28.31
CA GLU A 576 -12.25 11.36 -28.79
C GLU A 576 -11.55 10.44 -27.75
N ASN A 577 -11.87 10.62 -26.47
CA ASN A 577 -11.35 9.82 -25.36
C ASN A 577 -12.26 8.62 -25.02
N LEU A 578 -13.36 8.43 -25.74
CA LEU A 578 -14.30 7.34 -25.55
C LEU A 578 -14.22 6.33 -26.70
N GLU A 579 -14.51 5.08 -26.38
CA GLU A 579 -14.81 4.04 -27.37
C GLU A 579 -16.13 3.36 -27.03
N THR A 580 -16.85 2.91 -28.06
CA THR A 580 -18.10 2.15 -27.92
C THR A 580 -17.94 0.79 -28.59
N ARG A 581 -18.17 -0.29 -27.84
CA ARG A 581 -18.00 -1.67 -28.33
C ARG A 581 -19.05 -2.60 -27.74
N GLU A 582 -19.36 -3.66 -28.49
CA GLU A 582 -20.18 -4.76 -27.99
C GLU A 582 -19.42 -5.57 -26.93
N THR A 583 -20.11 -5.98 -25.87
CA THR A 583 -19.54 -6.76 -24.77
C THR A 583 -20.47 -7.92 -24.40
N GLY A 584 -20.03 -8.82 -23.52
CA GLY A 584 -20.90 -9.86 -22.96
C GLY A 584 -22.00 -9.33 -22.03
N PHE A 585 -22.11 -8.00 -21.87
CA PHE A 585 -23.09 -7.32 -21.04
C PHE A 585 -23.91 -6.27 -21.83
N GLY A 586 -23.84 -6.26 -23.16
CA GLY A 586 -24.45 -5.23 -24.02
C GLY A 586 -23.44 -4.22 -24.56
N VAL A 587 -23.93 -3.11 -25.12
CA VAL A 587 -23.11 -2.06 -25.74
C VAL A 587 -22.45 -1.23 -24.64
N MET A 588 -21.12 -1.27 -24.55
CA MET A 588 -20.36 -0.49 -23.58
C MET A 588 -19.74 0.74 -24.23
N THR A 589 -19.94 1.93 -23.63
CA THR A 589 -19.16 3.13 -23.95
C THR A 589 -18.24 3.47 -22.78
N ALA A 590 -16.94 3.57 -23.01
CA ALA A 590 -15.96 3.72 -21.93
C ALA A 590 -14.71 4.49 -22.36
N VAL A 591 -13.95 5.00 -21.37
CA VAL A 591 -12.69 5.72 -21.59
C VAL A 591 -11.66 4.81 -22.27
N ARG A 592 -10.99 5.32 -23.31
CA ARG A 592 -9.87 4.64 -24.00
C ARG A 592 -8.61 4.66 -23.14
N HIS A 593 -7.57 3.94 -23.56
CA HIS A 593 -6.26 4.13 -22.94
C HIS A 593 -5.68 5.49 -23.35
N SER A 594 -5.12 6.23 -22.40
CA SER A 594 -4.68 7.61 -22.64
C SER A 594 -3.33 7.73 -23.33
N ALA A 595 -2.52 6.66 -23.33
CA ALA A 595 -1.26 6.63 -24.06
C ALA A 595 -1.44 6.22 -25.53
N SER A 596 -0.73 6.90 -26.42
CA SER A 596 -0.51 6.47 -27.80
C SER A 596 0.97 6.19 -28.05
N ILE A 597 1.27 5.23 -28.94
CA ILE A 597 2.63 4.85 -29.31
C ILE A 597 2.72 4.90 -30.84
N GLU A 598 3.67 5.66 -31.36
CA GLU A 598 3.85 5.85 -32.80
C GLU A 598 4.09 4.51 -33.51
N GLY A 599 3.25 4.21 -34.50
CA GLY A 599 3.37 2.99 -35.32
C GLY A 599 3.04 1.68 -34.59
N VAL A 600 2.52 1.71 -33.37
CA VAL A 600 2.18 0.51 -32.59
C VAL A 600 0.76 0.62 -32.03
N ALA A 601 -0.04 -0.44 -32.14
CA ALA A 601 -1.42 -0.42 -31.67
C ALA A 601 -1.48 -0.42 -30.13
N VAL A 602 -2.43 0.34 -29.59
CA VAL A 602 -2.72 0.47 -28.15
C VAL A 602 -4.23 0.39 -27.94
N GLY A 603 -4.67 -0.32 -26.90
CA GLY A 603 -6.08 -0.57 -26.59
C GLY A 603 -6.35 -2.05 -26.34
N TRP A 604 -7.58 -2.38 -25.96
CA TRP A 604 -7.94 -3.75 -25.56
C TRP A 604 -8.50 -4.56 -26.72
N ASP A 605 -8.05 -5.80 -26.89
CA ASP A 605 -8.60 -6.68 -27.95
C ASP A 605 -9.89 -7.36 -27.49
N ILE A 606 -9.88 -7.85 -26.26
CA ILE A 606 -10.97 -8.62 -25.64
C ILE A 606 -11.89 -7.68 -24.86
N MET A 607 -13.20 -7.78 -25.07
CA MET A 607 -14.20 -7.03 -24.32
C MET A 607 -14.75 -7.85 -23.15
N PRO A 608 -15.18 -7.18 -22.05
CA PRO A 608 -15.60 -7.87 -20.84
C PRO A 608 -16.83 -8.74 -21.09
N LYS A 609 -16.90 -9.87 -20.39
CA LYS A 609 -18.01 -10.83 -20.41
C LYS A 609 -18.20 -11.43 -19.01
N PRO A 610 -19.29 -12.18 -18.74
CA PRO A 610 -19.52 -12.76 -17.41
C PRO A 610 -18.31 -13.52 -16.88
N LEU A 611 -17.99 -13.32 -15.59
CA LEU A 611 -16.83 -13.94 -14.96
C LEU A 611 -16.89 -15.47 -15.09
N GLY A 612 -15.78 -16.09 -15.47
CA GLY A 612 -15.69 -17.54 -15.61
C GLY A 612 -16.11 -18.08 -16.97
N SER A 613 -16.37 -17.22 -17.95
CA SER A 613 -16.84 -17.61 -19.29
C SER A 613 -15.71 -17.87 -20.31
N ASP A 614 -14.44 -17.80 -19.90
CA ASP A 614 -13.31 -18.19 -20.74
C ASP A 614 -12.83 -19.61 -20.47
N GLU A 615 -12.15 -20.17 -21.46
CA GLU A 615 -11.46 -21.45 -21.30
C GLU A 615 -10.29 -21.34 -20.33
N LYS A 616 -10.09 -22.39 -19.53
CA LYS A 616 -8.93 -22.55 -18.65
C LYS A 616 -7.67 -22.91 -19.45
N SER A 617 -7.18 -22.01 -20.30
CA SER A 617 -6.03 -22.25 -21.17
C SER A 617 -5.26 -20.96 -21.49
N HIS A 618 -3.96 -21.06 -21.77
CA HIS A 618 -3.14 -19.97 -22.34
C HIS A 618 -3.06 -20.02 -23.88
N ASN A 619 -3.69 -21.01 -24.51
CA ASN A 619 -3.61 -21.27 -25.95
C ASN A 619 -4.94 -20.97 -26.65
N VAL A 620 -5.58 -19.85 -26.35
CA VAL A 620 -6.76 -19.41 -27.09
C VAL A 620 -6.30 -18.39 -28.12
N THR A 621 -6.32 -18.76 -29.40
CA THR A 621 -6.17 -17.79 -30.49
C THR A 621 -7.34 -16.83 -30.39
N PRO A 622 -7.13 -15.50 -30.29
CA PRO A 622 -8.25 -14.57 -30.32
C PRO A 622 -9.04 -14.82 -31.61
N HIS A 623 -10.30 -15.20 -31.49
CA HIS A 623 -11.21 -15.22 -32.62
C HIS A 623 -11.33 -13.76 -33.10
N VAL A 624 -10.81 -13.52 -34.30
CA VAL A 624 -10.80 -12.22 -35.00
C VAL A 624 -12.22 -11.80 -35.31
#